data_AF-A0A9P9QJ52-F1
#
_entry.id   AF-A0A9P9QJ52-F1
#
_cell.length_a   1.000
_cell.length_b   1.000
_cell.length_c   1.000
_cell.angle_alpha   90.00
_cell.angle_beta   90.00
_cell.angle_gamma   90.00
#
_symmetry.space_group_name_H-M   'P 1'
#
loop_
_entity.id
_entity.type
_entity.pdbx_description
1 polymer ?
#
loop_
_entity_poly.entity_id
_entity_poly.type
_entity_poly.pdbx_seq_one_letter_code
_entity_poly.pdbx_strand_id
1 'polypeptide(L)'
;MRVQQEHWQLVVGKINACIDRKLERPDFISTSKRDNDRVRGVTLPEPHATGSLLIIAGIETTVKVLNGGMNYLIKNPEQLASLTKEVRSAFDDKNDSNVQTVSEA
;
A
#
# COMPACT_ATOMS: atom_id res chain seq x y z
N MET A 1 -9.75 -9.11 -20.64
CA MET A 1 -10.52 -7.85 -20.76
C MET A 1 -11.34 -7.53 -19.50
N ARG A 2 -12.10 -8.48 -18.90
CA ARG A 2 -12.89 -8.23 -17.67
C ARG A 2 -12.06 -7.87 -16.43
N VAL A 3 -11.04 -8.66 -16.11
CA VAL A 3 -10.22 -8.46 -14.89
C VAL A 3 -9.56 -7.08 -14.85
N GLN A 4 -9.07 -6.58 -15.99
CA GLN A 4 -8.48 -5.25 -16.09
C GLN A 4 -9.52 -4.13 -15.84
N GLN A 5 -10.75 -4.30 -16.33
CA GLN A 5 -11.85 -3.39 -16.03
C GLN A 5 -12.25 -3.42 -14.56
N GLU A 6 -12.33 -4.61 -13.95
CA GLU A 6 -12.64 -4.76 -12.52
C GLU A 6 -11.57 -4.10 -11.64
N HIS A 7 -10.29 -4.32 -11.95
CA HIS A 7 -9.17 -3.65 -11.28
C HIS A 7 -9.27 -2.13 -11.44
N TRP A 8 -9.55 -1.64 -12.65
CA TRP A 8 -9.71 -0.21 -12.89
C TRP A 8 -10.84 0.40 -12.07
N GLN A 9 -12.03 -0.21 -12.07
CA GLN A 9 -13.19 0.29 -11.32
C GLN A 9 -12.93 0.31 -9.81
N LEU A 10 -12.29 -0.72 -9.28
CA LEU A 10 -11.93 -0.80 -7.86
C LEU A 10 -10.92 0.28 -7.46
N VAL A 11 -9.95 0.55 -8.32
CA VAL A 11 -8.91 1.55 -8.08
C VAL A 11 -9.45 2.96 -8.19
N VAL A 12 -10.28 3.26 -9.20
CA VAL A 12 -11.00 4.54 -9.31
C VAL A 12 -11.87 4.78 -8.07
N GLY A 13 -12.60 3.76 -7.62
CA GLY A 13 -13.42 3.84 -6.39
C GLY A 13 -12.58 4.16 -5.15
N LYS A 14 -11.40 3.55 -5.00
CA LYS A 14 -10.47 3.85 -3.88
C LYS A 14 -9.90 5.26 -3.93
N ILE A 15 -9.53 5.74 -5.12
CA ILE A 15 -9.02 7.10 -5.30
C ILE A 15 -10.12 8.12 -4.98
N ASN A 16 -11.34 7.91 -5.46
CA ASN A 16 -12.49 8.77 -5.13
C ASN A 16 -12.76 8.80 -3.63
N ALA A 17 -12.78 7.64 -2.96
CA ALA A 17 -12.97 7.56 -1.52
C ALA A 17 -11.87 8.27 -0.72
N CYS A 18 -10.62 8.25 -1.20
CA CYS A 18 -9.49 8.99 -0.62
C CYS A 18 -9.64 10.51 -0.82
N ILE A 19 -10.06 10.93 -2.01
CA ILE A 19 -10.36 12.33 -2.34
C ILE A 19 -11.49 12.89 -1.47
N ASP A 20 -12.57 12.12 -1.29
CA ASP A 20 -13.74 12.53 -0.52
C ASP A 20 -13.46 12.60 0.98
N ARG A 21 -12.51 11.80 1.46
CA ARG A 21 -12.23 11.65 2.89
C ARG A 21 -11.61 12.85 3.60
N LYS A 22 -11.31 13.97 2.90
CA LYS A 22 -10.72 15.21 3.47
C LYS A 22 -9.85 14.93 4.70
N LEU A 23 -8.85 14.05 4.54
CA LEU A 23 -8.01 13.62 5.64
C LEU A 23 -7.24 14.83 6.18
N GLU A 24 -7.24 15.03 7.50
CA GLU A 24 -6.39 16.03 8.17
C GLU A 24 -4.89 15.73 7.94
N ARG A 25 -4.57 14.46 7.66
CA ARG A 25 -3.21 14.00 7.36
C ARG A 25 -2.95 14.02 5.84
N PRO A 26 -1.85 14.64 5.39
CA PRO A 26 -1.48 14.63 3.98
C PRO A 26 -1.07 13.22 3.54
N ASP A 27 -1.84 12.64 2.63
CA ASP A 27 -1.47 11.47 1.82
C ASP A 27 -0.92 11.88 0.44
N PHE A 28 -0.34 10.93 -0.29
CA PHE A 28 0.26 11.16 -1.62
C PHE A 28 -0.70 11.86 -2.62
N ILE A 29 -1.98 11.54 -2.57
CA ILE A 29 -3.01 12.09 -3.48
C ILE A 29 -3.38 13.53 -3.08
N SER A 30 -3.53 13.80 -1.79
CA SER A 30 -3.83 15.13 -1.24
C SER A 30 -2.64 16.09 -1.34
N THR A 31 -1.39 15.61 -1.25
CA THR A 31 -0.20 16.42 -1.53
C THR A 31 -0.12 16.85 -2.98
N SER A 32 -0.58 16.00 -3.92
CA SER A 32 -0.63 16.35 -5.35
C SER A 32 -1.65 17.46 -5.64
N LYS A 33 -2.71 17.58 -4.83
CA LYS A 33 -3.74 18.63 -4.95
C LYS A 33 -3.33 20.01 -4.42
N ARG A 34 -2.25 20.12 -3.63
CA ARG A 34 -1.88 21.38 -2.95
C ARG A 34 -1.29 22.45 -3.89
N ASP A 35 -0.96 22.11 -5.13
CA ASP A 35 -0.25 23.03 -6.05
C ASP A 35 -1.19 23.80 -7.01
N ASN A 36 -2.46 23.97 -6.63
CA ASN A 36 -3.50 24.58 -7.47
C ASN A 36 -3.36 26.11 -7.63
N ASP A 37 -2.41 26.75 -6.92
CA ASP A 37 -2.12 28.19 -6.99
C ASP A 37 -0.99 28.55 -7.96
N ARG A 38 -0.46 27.58 -8.72
CA ARG A 38 0.57 27.86 -9.73
C ARG A 38 0.22 27.19 -11.06
N VAL A 39 0.70 27.80 -12.13
CA VAL A 39 0.59 27.48 -13.57
C VAL A 39 1.10 26.05 -13.94
N ARG A 40 1.29 25.16 -12.95
CA ARG A 40 1.75 23.77 -13.03
C ARG A 40 0.90 22.81 -12.17
N GLY A 41 -0.35 23.17 -11.87
CA GLY A 41 -1.27 22.28 -11.15
C GLY A 41 -1.62 21.03 -11.96
N VAL A 42 -1.39 19.86 -11.36
CA VAL A 42 -1.73 18.54 -11.90
C VAL A 42 -3.26 18.48 -12.07
N THR A 43 -3.74 18.27 -13.30
CA THR A 43 -5.18 18.31 -13.61
C THR A 43 -5.86 17.10 -12.98
N LEU A 44 -7.08 17.21 -12.44
CA LEU A 44 -7.83 16.08 -11.82
C LEU A 44 -7.73 14.69 -12.50
N PRO A 45 -7.61 14.53 -13.83
CA PRO A 45 -7.37 13.21 -14.46
C PRO A 45 -5.97 12.60 -14.24
N GLU A 46 -4.93 13.38 -13.97
CA GLU A 46 -3.55 12.89 -13.79
C GLU A 46 -3.35 12.09 -12.47
N PRO A 47 -3.86 12.50 -11.30
CA PRO A 47 -3.80 11.70 -10.08
C PRO A 47 -4.55 10.38 -10.22
N HIS A 48 -5.62 10.34 -11.03
CA HIS A 48 -6.31 9.08 -11.35
C HIS A 48 -5.44 8.18 -12.20
N ALA A 49 -4.78 8.68 -13.25
CA ALA A 49 -3.92 7.86 -14.11
C ALA A 49 -2.68 7.35 -13.37
N THR A 50 -1.93 8.25 -12.72
CA THR A 50 -0.69 7.90 -11.99
C THR A 50 -0.97 7.11 -10.73
N GLY A 51 -1.99 7.49 -9.96
CA GLY A 51 -2.42 6.75 -8.78
C GLY A 51 -2.90 5.34 -9.14
N SER A 52 -3.63 5.19 -10.24
CA SER A 52 -4.09 3.86 -10.65
C SER A 52 -2.96 2.96 -11.09
N LEU A 53 -1.99 3.50 -11.83
CA LEU A 53 -0.79 2.75 -12.21
C LEU A 53 -0.01 2.25 -11.00
N LEU A 54 0.25 3.11 -10.02
CA LEU A 54 0.97 2.75 -8.79
C LEU A 54 0.22 1.70 -7.98
N ILE A 55 -1.09 1.84 -7.83
CA ILE A 55 -1.91 0.89 -7.07
C ILE A 55 -1.92 -0.48 -7.76
N ILE A 56 -2.14 -0.54 -9.07
CA ILE A 56 -2.19 -1.80 -9.82
C ILE A 56 -0.83 -2.51 -9.75
N ALA A 57 0.26 -1.79 -10.08
CA ALA A 57 1.60 -2.35 -10.07
C ALA A 57 2.02 -2.82 -8.65
N GLY A 58 1.71 -2.03 -7.63
CA GLY A 58 2.04 -2.34 -6.23
C GLY A 58 1.25 -3.53 -5.68
N ILE A 59 -0.04 -3.64 -6.00
CA ILE A 59 -0.88 -4.75 -5.52
C ILE A 59 -0.39 -6.07 -6.10
N GLU A 60 -0.21 -6.16 -7.43
CA GLU A 60 0.12 -7.43 -8.06
C GLU A 60 1.49 -7.96 -7.61
N THR A 61 2.47 -7.07 -7.46
CA THR A 61 3.81 -7.43 -7.00
C THR A 61 3.80 -7.85 -5.53
N THR A 62 3.17 -7.06 -4.65
CA THR A 62 3.11 -7.35 -3.21
C THR A 62 2.34 -8.63 -2.91
N VAL A 63 1.18 -8.83 -3.57
CA VAL A 63 0.38 -10.06 -3.40
C VAL A 63 1.17 -11.29 -3.85
N LYS A 64 1.88 -11.22 -4.97
CA LYS A 64 2.71 -12.35 -5.45
C LYS A 64 3.83 -12.68 -4.46
N VAL A 65 4.56 -11.68 -3.99
CA VAL A 65 5.66 -11.87 -3.04
C VAL A 65 5.13 -12.44 -1.72
N LEU A 66 4.07 -11.86 -1.17
CA LEU A 66 3.48 -12.31 0.09
C LEU A 66 2.95 -13.74 0.00
N ASN A 67 2.24 -14.08 -1.08
CA ASN A 67 1.76 -15.44 -1.30
C ASN A 67 2.92 -16.43 -1.46
N GLY A 68 3.97 -16.05 -2.17
CA GLY A 68 5.19 -16.86 -2.32
C GLY A 68 5.87 -17.11 -0.97
N GLY A 69 6.09 -16.05 -0.19
CA GLY A 69 6.69 -16.13 1.15
C GLY A 69 5.85 -16.97 2.11
N MET A 70 4.54 -16.76 2.15
CA MET A 70 3.65 -17.53 3.03
C MET A 70 3.61 -19.01 2.63
N ASN A 71 3.53 -19.31 1.34
CA ASN A 71 3.58 -20.69 0.85
C ASN A 71 4.90 -21.37 1.19
N TYR A 72 6.03 -20.65 1.15
CA TYR A 72 7.31 -21.16 1.58
C TYR A 72 7.32 -21.46 3.09
N LEU A 73 6.85 -20.53 3.93
CA LEU A 73 6.82 -20.68 5.39
C LEU A 73 5.91 -21.83 5.84
N ILE A 74 4.74 -22.01 5.22
CA ILE A 74 3.83 -23.12 5.56
C ILE A 74 4.48 -24.47 5.30
N LYS A 75 5.33 -24.58 4.28
CA LYS A 75 6.05 -25.82 3.95
C LYS A 75 7.28 -26.06 4.85
N ASN A 76 7.67 -25.07 5.64
CA ASN A 76 8.91 -25.02 6.40
C ASN A 76 8.59 -24.59 7.84
N PRO A 77 7.98 -25.48 8.66
CA PRO A 77 7.39 -25.11 9.95
C PRO A 77 8.41 -24.63 10.99
N GLU A 78 9.67 -25.07 10.90
CA GLU A 78 10.75 -24.61 11.77
C GLU A 78 11.07 -23.12 11.52
N GLN A 79 11.20 -22.74 10.25
CA GLN A 79 11.45 -21.36 9.82
C GLN A 79 10.26 -20.46 10.19
N LEU A 80 9.03 -20.96 10.04
CA LEU A 80 7.84 -20.24 10.50
C LEU A 80 7.82 -20.03 12.02
N ALA A 81 8.23 -21.04 12.81
CA ALA A 81 8.31 -20.92 14.26
C ALA A 81 9.36 -19.87 14.69
N SER A 82 10.52 -19.87 14.03
CA SER A 82 11.58 -18.88 14.27
C SER A 82 11.09 -17.46 13.95
N LEU A 83 10.54 -17.24 12.75
CA LEU A 83 10.02 -15.94 12.33
C LEU A 83 8.88 -15.45 13.23
N THR A 84 8.00 -16.35 13.67
CA THR A 84 6.91 -16.02 14.59
C THR A 84 7.45 -15.54 15.93
N LYS A 85 8.50 -16.18 16.44
CA LYS A 85 9.15 -15.78 17.69
C LYS A 85 9.79 -14.40 17.53
N GLU A 86 10.55 -14.20 16.47
CA GLU A 86 11.26 -12.94 16.17
C GLU A 86 10.30 -11.75 16.08
N VAL A 87 9.25 -11.85 15.25
CA VAL A 87 8.23 -10.81 15.10
C VAL A 87 7.56 -10.53 16.44
N ARG A 88 7.15 -11.55 17.19
CA ARG A 88 6.47 -11.34 18.48
C ARG A 88 7.39 -10.77 19.56
N SER A 89 8.69 -11.06 19.52
CA SER A 89 9.66 -10.47 20.44
C SER A 89 10.05 -9.04 20.08
N ALA A 90 10.04 -8.68 18.80
CA ALA A 90 10.37 -7.33 18.34
C ALA A 90 9.24 -6.32 18.61
N PHE A 91 7.99 -6.78 18.66
CA PHE A 91 6.80 -5.96 18.87
C PHE A 91 6.09 -6.30 20.19
N ASP A 92 6.81 -6.16 21.31
CA ASP A 92 6.27 -6.45 22.66
C ASP A 92 5.23 -5.39 23.12
N ASP A 93 5.29 -4.17 22.55
CA ASP A 93 4.33 -3.10 22.83
C ASP A 93 3.40 -2.86 21.63
N LYS A 94 2.08 -2.93 21.86
CA LYS A 94 1.02 -2.86 20.82
C LYS A 94 1.02 -1.59 19.97
N ASN A 95 1.89 -0.63 20.27
CA ASN A 95 1.94 0.68 19.63
C ASN A 95 3.25 0.96 18.88
N ASP A 96 4.21 0.03 18.87
CA ASP A 96 5.52 0.24 18.23
C ASP A 96 5.62 -0.41 16.84
N SER A 97 4.58 -0.23 16.03
CA SER A 97 4.65 -0.55 14.59
C SER A 97 5.36 0.57 13.84
N ASN A 98 6.60 0.90 14.24
CA ASN A 98 7.43 1.86 13.54
C ASN A 98 8.26 1.17 12.45
N VAL A 99 8.47 1.84 11.33
CA VAL A 99 9.23 1.32 10.17
C VAL A 99 10.68 1.04 10.54
N GLN A 100 11.23 1.75 11.53
CA GLN A 100 12.59 1.53 12.03
C GLN A 100 12.73 0.18 12.73
N THR A 101 11.77 -0.21 13.56
CA THR A 101 11.75 -1.49 14.30
C THR A 101 11.74 -2.70 13.35
N VAL A 102 11.15 -2.55 12.15
CA VAL A 102 11.14 -3.59 11.12
C VAL A 102 12.48 -3.73 10.40
N SER A 103 13.30 -2.68 10.35
CA SER A 103 14.60 -2.71 9.65
C SER A 103 15.74 -3.27 10.51
N GLU A 104 15.54 -3.36 11.83
CA GLU A 104 16.56 -3.75 12.80
C GLU A 104 16.38 -5.17 13.36
N ALA A 105 15.25 -5.82 13.04
CA ALA A 105 15.00 -7.24 13.28
C ALA A 105 15.55 -8.09 12.12
#